data_AF-A0A9Q0PXS6-F1
#
_entry.id   AF-A0A9Q0PXS6-F1
#
_cell.length_a   1.000
_cell.length_b   1.000
_cell.length_c   1.000
_cell.angle_alpha   90.00
_cell.angle_beta   90.00
_cell.angle_gamma   90.00
#
_symmetry.space_group_name_H-M   'P 1'
#
loop_
_entity.id
_entity.type
_entity.pdbx_description
1 polymer ?
#
loop_
_entity_poly.entity_id
_entity_poly.type
_entity_poly.pdbx_seq_one_letter_code
_entity_poly.pdbx_strand_id
1 'polypeptide(L)'
;MSKKKKKGRVPEVLWRVFRYRARTLSNTVTSLITNPPSSFVLFKADDPANYRKLLKDCYIVLSDNAPPVAHFNLENRWPQPLIVSRIIEFIIAEQPLSNNVLCSGYDKCLRSSPIAEVLTSSMWALLLERVGDEFMNYLLKYSSMFVPLPRQQHQQVAGSPITGFVFQSSRRKGHSPKLVGN
;
A
#
# COMPACT_ATOMS: atom_id res chain seq x y z
N MET A 1 -10.62 -35.47 -8.33
CA MET A 1 -10.85 -34.56 -7.18
C MET A 1 -10.40 -33.15 -7.54
N SER A 2 -11.33 -32.25 -7.82
CA SER A 2 -11.02 -30.89 -8.27
C SER A 2 -10.58 -30.03 -7.07
N LYS A 3 -9.29 -29.69 -7.00
CA LYS A 3 -8.77 -28.75 -5.98
C LYS A 3 -9.46 -27.40 -6.18
N LYS A 4 -10.47 -27.09 -5.36
CA LYS A 4 -11.03 -25.72 -5.26
C LYS A 4 -9.86 -24.76 -5.02
N LYS A 5 -9.49 -23.96 -6.03
CA LYS A 5 -8.55 -22.85 -5.88
C LYS A 5 -9.09 -21.97 -4.75
N LYS A 6 -8.40 -21.93 -3.61
CA LYS A 6 -8.71 -20.96 -2.54
C LYS A 6 -8.58 -19.58 -3.18
N LYS A 7 -9.70 -18.88 -3.42
CA LYS A 7 -9.69 -17.46 -3.78
C LYS A 7 -8.78 -16.77 -2.76
N GLY A 8 -7.73 -16.09 -3.25
CA GLY A 8 -6.71 -15.46 -2.41
C GLY A 8 -7.38 -14.65 -1.32
N ARG A 9 -7.35 -15.14 -0.09
CA ARG A 9 -7.99 -14.49 1.05
C ARG A 9 -6.98 -13.47 1.57
N VAL A 10 -7.41 -12.22 1.72
CA VAL A 10 -6.66 -11.18 2.44
C VAL A 10 -6.08 -11.81 3.73
N PRO A 11 -4.77 -11.61 4.03
CA PRO A 11 -4.16 -12.13 5.24
C PRO A 11 -5.03 -11.85 6.47
N GLU A 12 -5.16 -12.83 7.37
CA GLU A 12 -6.18 -12.79 8.43
C GLU A 12 -6.08 -11.53 9.31
N VAL A 13 -4.86 -11.09 9.62
CA VAL A 13 -4.64 -9.86 10.40
C VAL A 13 -5.16 -8.63 9.65
N LEU A 14 -4.86 -8.50 8.36
CA LEU A 14 -5.36 -7.40 7.53
C LEU A 14 -6.88 -7.45 7.41
N TRP A 15 -7.46 -8.64 7.27
CA TRP A 15 -8.91 -8.81 7.25
C TRP A 15 -9.57 -8.40 8.57
N ARG A 16 -9.00 -8.79 9.71
CA ARG A 16 -9.54 -8.43 11.04
C ARG A 16 -9.55 -6.92 11.27
N VAL A 17 -8.48 -6.23 10.83
CA VAL A 17 -8.29 -4.79 11.05
C VAL A 17 -9.01 -3.94 10.00
N PHE A 18 -8.78 -4.20 8.72
CA PHE A 18 -9.22 -3.33 7.61
C PHE A 18 -10.42 -3.86 6.83
N ARG A 19 -10.79 -5.13 7.04
CA ARG A 19 -11.96 -5.77 6.39
C ARG A 19 -11.88 -5.63 4.87
N TYR A 20 -12.94 -5.14 4.24
CA TYR A 20 -13.06 -4.96 2.80
C TYR A 20 -12.15 -3.86 2.23
N ARG A 21 -11.56 -3.01 3.08
CA ARG A 21 -10.66 -1.93 2.64
C ARG A 21 -9.29 -2.43 2.21
N ALA A 22 -8.85 -3.58 2.71
CA ALA A 22 -7.61 -4.20 2.26
C ALA A 22 -7.84 -4.90 0.91
N ARG A 23 -7.21 -4.35 -0.14
CA ARG A 23 -7.32 -4.84 -1.52
C ARG A 23 -5.93 -5.14 -2.07
N THR A 24 -5.84 -6.04 -3.03
CA THR A 24 -4.57 -6.25 -3.74
C THR A 24 -4.20 -4.99 -4.52
N LEU A 25 -2.91 -4.78 -4.75
CA LEU A 25 -2.40 -3.66 -5.53
C LEU A 25 -3.06 -3.62 -6.93
N SER A 26 -3.21 -4.76 -7.59
CA SER A 26 -3.93 -4.85 -8.87
C SER A 26 -5.36 -4.32 -8.78
N ASN A 27 -6.11 -4.74 -7.74
CA ASN A 27 -7.50 -4.34 -7.58
C ASN A 27 -7.62 -2.86 -7.22
N THR A 28 -6.65 -2.31 -6.49
CA THR A 28 -6.59 -0.88 -6.18
C THR A 28 -6.34 -0.06 -7.43
N VAL A 29 -5.35 -0.42 -8.25
CA VAL A 29 -5.04 0.27 -9.51
C VAL A 29 -6.26 0.27 -10.44
N THR A 30 -6.86 -0.91 -10.69
CA THR A 30 -8.04 -1.02 -11.57
C THR A 30 -9.26 -0.23 -11.08
N SER A 31 -9.35 0.00 -9.76
CA SER A 31 -10.49 0.73 -9.19
C SER A 31 -10.31 2.23 -9.15
N LEU A 32 -9.07 2.69 -9.13
CA LEU A 32 -8.72 4.11 -9.02
C LEU A 32 -8.53 4.73 -10.40
N ILE A 33 -8.05 3.96 -11.38
CA ILE A 33 -7.98 4.38 -12.79
C ILE A 33 -9.30 3.98 -13.45
N THR A 34 -10.33 4.82 -13.28
CA THR A 34 -11.73 4.49 -13.62
C THR A 34 -12.07 4.54 -15.11
N ASN A 35 -11.20 5.07 -15.96
CA ASN A 35 -11.32 5.04 -17.43
C ASN A 35 -9.93 5.01 -18.06
N PRO A 36 -9.22 3.86 -18.04
CA PRO A 36 -7.89 3.79 -18.60
C PRO A 36 -7.92 3.99 -20.13
N PRO A 37 -6.90 4.63 -20.73
CA PRO A 37 -6.77 4.65 -22.18
C PRO A 37 -6.63 3.23 -22.72
N SER A 38 -7.00 3.01 -23.98
CA SER A 38 -6.94 1.68 -24.62
C SER A 38 -5.54 1.05 -24.63
N SER A 39 -4.49 1.87 -24.54
CA SER A 39 -3.09 1.45 -24.45
C SER A 39 -2.62 1.09 -23.04
N PHE A 40 -3.44 1.31 -22.00
CA PHE A 40 -3.06 1.01 -20.62
C PHE A 40 -2.96 -0.49 -20.39
N VAL A 41 -1.78 -0.94 -19.95
CA VAL A 41 -1.51 -2.34 -19.65
C VAL A 41 -0.79 -2.45 -18.32
N LEU A 42 -1.53 -2.78 -17.26
CA LEU A 42 -0.96 -3.05 -15.94
C LEU A 42 -0.17 -4.36 -15.89
N PHE A 43 -0.51 -5.32 -16.74
CA PHE A 43 0.08 -6.66 -16.76
C PHE A 43 0.29 -7.14 -18.19
N LYS A 44 1.52 -7.56 -18.53
CA LYS A 44 1.90 -8.21 -19.78
C LYS A 44 2.23 -9.69 -19.55
N ALA A 45 2.24 -10.49 -20.61
CA ALA A 45 2.48 -11.93 -20.55
C ALA A 45 3.94 -12.30 -20.19
N ASP A 46 4.88 -11.39 -20.41
CA ASP A 46 6.32 -11.49 -20.20
C ASP A 46 6.82 -10.81 -18.92
N ASP A 47 5.97 -10.06 -18.21
CA ASP A 47 6.34 -9.39 -16.94
C ASP A 47 7.00 -10.37 -15.92
N PRO A 48 8.02 -9.92 -15.18
CA PRO A 48 8.72 -10.73 -14.17
C PRO A 48 7.81 -11.35 -13.11
N ALA A 49 8.10 -12.58 -12.68
CA ALA A 49 7.27 -13.32 -11.71
C ALA A 49 7.10 -12.58 -10.37
N ASN A 50 8.15 -11.89 -9.91
CA ASN A 50 8.14 -11.07 -8.71
C ASN A 50 7.25 -9.82 -8.85
N TYR A 51 7.20 -9.18 -10.02
CA TYR A 51 6.24 -8.11 -10.32
C TYR A 51 4.80 -8.61 -10.31
N ARG A 52 4.52 -9.77 -10.93
CA ARG A 52 3.18 -10.39 -10.89
C ARG A 52 2.77 -10.70 -9.46
N LYS A 53 3.71 -11.16 -8.63
CA LYS A 53 3.48 -11.40 -7.21
C LYS A 53 3.22 -10.10 -6.46
N LEU A 54 3.96 -9.03 -6.74
CA LEU A 54 3.71 -7.70 -6.17
C LEU A 54 2.26 -7.26 -6.45
N LEU A 55 1.79 -7.34 -7.70
CA LEU A 55 0.42 -6.94 -8.05
C LEU A 55 -0.65 -7.77 -7.33
N LYS A 56 -0.42 -9.06 -7.14
CA LYS A 56 -1.40 -10.00 -6.57
C LYS A 56 -1.39 -10.09 -5.05
N ASP A 57 -0.21 -9.98 -4.44
CA ASP A 57 0.01 -10.26 -3.02
C ASP A 57 0.48 -9.02 -2.23
N CYS A 58 0.65 -7.85 -2.87
CA CYS A 58 0.75 -6.60 -2.14
C CYS A 58 -0.65 -6.10 -1.79
N TYR A 59 -0.90 -5.84 -0.50
CA TYR A 59 -2.17 -5.33 -0.03
C TYR A 59 -2.08 -3.84 0.26
N ILE A 60 -3.09 -3.11 -0.19
CA ILE A 60 -3.22 -1.66 -0.07
C ILE A 60 -4.50 -1.36 0.69
N VAL A 61 -4.42 -0.41 1.62
CA VAL A 61 -5.56 0.18 2.32
C VAL A 61 -5.49 1.68 2.11
N LEU A 62 -6.43 2.24 1.35
CA LEU A 62 -6.53 3.69 1.18
C LEU A 62 -6.98 4.36 2.48
N SER A 63 -6.40 5.50 2.81
CA SER A 63 -6.82 6.36 3.92
C SER A 63 -8.24 6.88 3.71
N ASP A 64 -9.01 7.05 4.78
CA ASP A 64 -10.33 7.70 4.68
C ASP A 64 -10.21 9.19 4.36
N ASN A 65 -9.03 9.77 4.62
CA ASN A 65 -8.70 11.16 4.30
C ASN A 65 -8.07 11.31 2.91
N ALA A 66 -8.04 10.24 2.10
CA ALA A 66 -7.50 10.31 0.76
C ALA A 66 -8.43 11.17 -0.11
N PRO A 67 -7.89 12.17 -0.86
CA PRO A 67 -8.73 12.99 -1.71
C PRO A 67 -9.37 12.14 -2.81
N PRO A 68 -10.59 12.48 -3.26
CA PRO A 68 -11.19 11.87 -4.44
C PRO A 68 -10.27 12.08 -5.66
N VAL A 69 -10.16 11.06 -6.50
CA VAL A 69 -9.37 11.14 -7.73
C VAL A 69 -10.33 11.29 -8.90
N ALA A 70 -10.15 12.33 -9.70
CA ALA A 70 -10.91 12.51 -10.94
C ALA A 70 -10.31 11.67 -12.07
N HIS A 71 -9.02 11.88 -12.39
CA HIS A 71 -8.27 11.14 -13.42
C HIS A 71 -6.78 11.16 -13.07
N PHE A 72 -6.07 10.06 -13.34
CA PHE A 72 -4.62 10.00 -13.23
C PHE A 72 -3.97 10.20 -14.60
N ASN A 73 -2.99 11.09 -14.70
CA ASN A 73 -2.08 11.11 -15.83
C ASN A 73 -1.08 9.93 -15.71
N LEU A 74 -0.96 9.15 -16.80
CA LEU A 74 -0.05 8.00 -16.88
C LEU A 74 1.38 8.36 -17.30
N GLU A 75 1.69 9.65 -17.40
CA GLU A 75 3.02 10.13 -17.69
C GLU A 75 4.02 9.76 -16.58
N ASN A 76 5.21 9.36 -17.01
CA ASN A 76 6.34 9.04 -16.14
C ASN A 76 7.46 10.04 -16.43
N ARG A 77 7.50 11.13 -15.66
CA ARG A 77 8.50 12.18 -15.79
C ARG A 77 9.63 12.02 -14.78
N TRP A 78 9.40 11.26 -13.71
CA TRP A 78 10.36 11.12 -12.63
C TRP A 78 10.76 9.66 -12.42
N PRO A 79 12.03 9.38 -12.10
CA PRO A 79 12.43 8.05 -11.68
C PRO A 79 11.89 7.75 -10.26
N GLN A 80 11.56 6.48 -10.01
CA GLN A 80 10.97 6.01 -8.75
C GLN A 80 11.73 6.48 -7.48
N PRO A 81 13.08 6.47 -7.40
CA PRO A 81 13.80 6.98 -6.24
C PRO A 81 13.51 8.45 -5.90
N LEU A 82 13.36 9.31 -6.92
CA LEU A 82 13.07 10.72 -6.70
C LEU A 82 11.63 10.94 -6.23
N ILE A 83 10.68 10.13 -6.69
CA ILE A 83 9.30 10.17 -6.18
C ILE A 83 9.27 9.75 -4.71
N VAL A 84 9.90 8.62 -4.38
CA VAL A 84 9.95 8.09 -3.01
C VAL A 84 10.62 9.09 -2.05
N SER A 85 11.81 9.61 -2.40
CA SER A 85 12.53 10.55 -1.55
C SER A 85 11.74 11.84 -1.31
N ARG A 86 11.12 12.40 -2.38
CA ARG A 86 10.32 13.62 -2.26
C ARG A 86 9.10 13.44 -1.38
N ILE A 87 8.41 12.31 -1.47
CA ILE A 87 7.24 12.06 -0.62
C ILE A 87 7.65 11.88 0.83
N ILE A 88 8.74 11.17 1.10
CA ILE A 88 9.27 11.03 2.47
C ILE A 88 9.63 12.40 3.04
N GLU A 89 10.42 13.19 2.29
CA GLU A 89 10.84 14.53 2.70
C GLU A 89 9.63 15.46 2.90
N PHE A 90 8.63 15.39 2.02
CA PHE A 90 7.37 16.13 2.15
C PHE A 90 6.61 15.74 3.42
N ILE A 91 6.44 14.45 3.72
CA ILE A 91 5.74 14.00 4.93
C ILE A 91 6.50 14.44 6.18
N ILE A 92 7.83 14.35 6.19
CA ILE A 92 8.65 14.78 7.34
C ILE A 92 8.51 16.29 7.57
N ALA A 93 8.46 17.09 6.50
CA ALA A 93 8.32 18.54 6.61
C ALA A 93 6.91 18.97 7.05
N GLU A 94 5.87 18.43 6.41
CA GLU A 94 4.48 18.86 6.62
C GLU A 94 3.80 18.18 7.81
N GLN A 95 4.27 16.99 8.20
CA GLN A 95 3.70 16.20 9.28
C GLN A 95 4.82 15.64 10.18
N PRO A 96 5.55 16.49 10.92
CA PRO A 96 6.71 16.06 11.70
C PRO A 96 6.39 15.06 12.82
N LEU A 97 5.14 15.00 13.27
CA LEU A 97 4.65 14.02 14.26
C LEU A 97 4.08 12.73 13.62
N SER A 98 4.14 12.62 12.29
CA SER A 98 3.66 11.44 11.59
C SER A 98 4.48 10.22 11.96
N ASN A 99 3.79 9.14 12.34
CA ASN A 99 4.41 7.83 12.54
C ASN A 99 4.36 6.97 11.27
N ASN A 100 4.22 7.59 10.09
CA ASN A 100 4.15 6.87 8.82
C ASN A 100 5.37 5.97 8.66
N VAL A 101 5.11 4.68 8.46
CA VAL A 101 6.14 3.65 8.31
C VAL A 101 7.10 4.00 7.18
N LEU A 102 6.64 4.70 6.14
CA LEU A 102 7.43 5.18 5.02
C LEU A 102 8.63 6.06 5.43
N CYS A 103 8.49 6.84 6.50
CA CYS A 103 9.51 7.76 7.02
C CYS A 103 10.48 7.09 8.00
N SER A 104 10.24 5.85 8.40
CA SER A 104 10.99 5.17 9.45
C SER A 104 12.45 4.97 9.06
N GLY A 105 13.37 5.50 9.88
CA GLY A 105 14.81 5.35 9.68
C GLY A 105 15.35 6.02 8.41
N TYR A 106 14.64 7.03 7.87
CA TYR A 106 15.08 7.74 6.67
C TYR A 106 16.25 8.67 6.93
N ASP A 107 17.36 8.42 6.24
CA ASP A 107 18.51 9.30 6.20
C ASP A 107 18.33 10.34 5.08
N LYS A 108 18.25 11.62 5.44
CA LYS A 108 18.07 12.72 4.48
C LYS A 108 19.31 12.99 3.63
N CYS A 109 20.50 12.73 4.16
CA CYS A 109 21.77 12.96 3.45
C CYS A 109 21.96 11.90 2.37
N LEU A 110 21.67 10.64 2.70
CA LEU A 110 21.80 9.51 1.79
C LEU A 110 20.53 9.25 0.96
N ARG A 111 19.41 9.89 1.32
CA ARG A 111 18.07 9.66 0.75
C ARG A 111 17.69 8.18 0.71
N SER A 112 17.98 7.48 1.80
CA SER A 112 17.83 6.04 1.88
C SER A 112 17.20 5.60 3.21
N SER A 113 16.56 4.44 3.15
CA SER A 113 16.09 3.65 4.28
C SER A 113 15.78 2.25 3.76
N PRO A 114 15.71 1.21 4.61
CA PRO A 114 15.31 -0.13 4.17
C PRO A 114 13.96 -0.15 3.44
N ILE A 115 13.05 0.75 3.81
CA ILE A 115 11.74 0.87 3.16
C ILE A 115 11.85 1.60 1.82
N ALA A 116 12.64 2.68 1.76
CA ALA A 116 12.91 3.37 0.51
C ALA A 116 13.55 2.41 -0.51
N GLU A 117 14.53 1.59 -0.11
CA GLU A 117 15.15 0.56 -0.96
C GLU A 117 14.14 -0.45 -1.52
N VAL A 118 13.18 -0.90 -0.69
CA VAL A 118 12.10 -1.77 -1.17
C VAL A 118 11.27 -1.06 -2.24
N LEU A 119 10.86 0.18 -1.98
CA LEU A 119 10.00 0.98 -2.84
C LEU A 119 10.69 1.56 -4.08
N THR A 120 12.03 1.49 -4.16
CA THR A 120 12.82 1.88 -5.31
C THR A 120 13.33 0.70 -6.14
N SER A 121 13.01 -0.53 -5.74
CA SER A 121 13.37 -1.73 -6.50
C SER A 121 12.72 -1.75 -7.90
N SER A 122 13.28 -2.57 -8.80
CA SER A 122 12.84 -2.67 -10.19
C SER A 122 11.36 -3.03 -10.37
N MET A 123 10.75 -3.73 -9.40
CA MET A 123 9.31 -4.03 -9.45
C MET A 123 8.45 -2.78 -9.25
N TRP A 124 8.89 -1.85 -8.41
CA TRP A 124 8.19 -0.58 -8.18
C TRP A 124 8.47 0.43 -9.29
N ALA A 125 9.68 0.42 -9.85
CA ALA A 125 9.98 1.17 -11.07
C ALA A 125 9.10 0.70 -12.24
N LEU A 126 8.95 -0.62 -12.43
CA LEU A 126 8.03 -1.16 -13.44
C LEU A 126 6.57 -0.81 -13.12
N LEU A 127 6.17 -0.79 -11.84
CA LEU A 127 4.82 -0.34 -11.48
C LEU A 127 4.60 1.12 -11.88
N LEU A 128 5.56 2.00 -11.54
CA LEU A 128 5.54 3.41 -11.90
C LEU A 128 5.31 3.56 -13.40
N GLU A 129 6.12 2.88 -14.22
CA GLU A 129 6.01 2.91 -15.68
C GLU A 129 4.59 2.60 -16.19
N ARG A 130 3.81 1.79 -15.46
CA ARG A 130 2.43 1.46 -15.85
C ARG A 130 1.41 2.49 -15.39
N VAL A 131 1.60 3.06 -14.20
CA VAL A 131 0.56 3.82 -13.49
C VAL A 131 0.76 5.33 -13.53
N GLY A 132 1.95 5.82 -13.88
CA GLY A 132 2.25 7.25 -13.90
C GLY A 132 2.71 7.80 -12.55
N ASP A 133 3.35 8.97 -12.62
CA ASP A 133 3.86 9.68 -11.44
C ASP A 133 2.74 10.03 -10.47
N GLU A 134 1.62 10.56 -10.96
CA GLU A 134 0.52 11.02 -10.11
C GLU A 134 -0.09 9.89 -9.29
N PHE A 135 -0.27 8.72 -9.91
CA PHE A 135 -0.78 7.54 -9.21
C PHE A 135 0.21 7.07 -8.16
N MET A 136 1.50 6.98 -8.50
CA MET A 136 2.53 6.56 -7.54
C MET A 136 2.60 7.51 -6.34
N ASN A 137 2.53 8.82 -6.59
CA ASN A 137 2.48 9.84 -5.54
C ASN A 137 1.25 9.65 -4.63
N TYR A 138 0.08 9.47 -5.23
CA TYR A 138 -1.16 9.25 -4.50
C TYR A 138 -1.08 7.99 -3.62
N LEU A 139 -0.58 6.89 -4.18
CA LEU A 139 -0.46 5.62 -3.50
C LEU A 139 0.45 5.74 -2.27
N LEU A 140 1.65 6.31 -2.42
CA LEU A 140 2.63 6.44 -1.33
C LEU A 140 2.16 7.41 -0.23
N LYS A 141 1.43 8.46 -0.60
CA LYS A 141 0.96 9.49 0.34
C LYS A 141 -0.29 9.09 1.12
N TYR A 142 -1.23 8.39 0.47
CA TYR A 142 -2.58 8.20 1.00
C TYR A 142 -2.95 6.75 1.28
N SER A 143 -1.97 5.84 1.40
CA SER A 143 -2.27 4.43 1.68
C SER A 143 -1.38 3.80 2.75
N SER A 144 -1.91 2.76 3.39
CA SER A 144 -1.10 1.76 4.09
C SER A 144 -0.82 0.59 3.17
N MET A 145 0.44 0.21 3.05
CA MET A 145 0.91 -0.75 2.05
C MET A 145 1.63 -1.92 2.72
N PHE A 146 1.30 -3.13 2.31
CA PHE A 146 1.82 -4.38 2.85
C PHE A 146 2.42 -5.21 1.73
N VAL A 147 3.75 -5.22 1.62
CA VAL A 147 4.51 -5.87 0.55
C VAL A 147 4.74 -7.34 0.90
N PRO A 148 4.55 -8.28 -0.04
CA PRO A 148 4.71 -9.69 0.24
C PRO A 148 6.18 -10.06 0.46
N LEU A 149 6.43 -10.84 1.50
CA LEU A 149 7.72 -11.47 1.82
C LEU A 149 7.67 -12.98 1.49
N PRO A 150 8.81 -13.69 1.58
CA PRO A 150 8.80 -15.15 1.60
C PRO A 150 7.88 -15.72 2.68
N ARG A 151 7.45 -16.98 2.51
CA ARG A 151 6.64 -17.73 3.51
C ARG A 151 5.26 -17.11 3.84
N GLN A 152 4.61 -16.47 2.87
CA GLN A 152 3.27 -15.85 3.03
C GLN A 152 3.22 -14.74 4.10
N GLN A 153 4.36 -14.15 4.43
CA GLN A 153 4.45 -12.99 5.32
C GLN A 153 4.31 -11.70 4.52
N HIS A 154 4.01 -10.60 5.22
CA HIS A 154 3.92 -9.27 4.63
C HIS A 154 4.62 -8.26 5.53
N GLN A 155 5.33 -7.32 4.92
CA GLN A 155 5.94 -6.18 5.59
C GLN A 155 5.14 -4.93 5.28
N GLN A 156 4.80 -4.15 6.31
CA GLN A 156 4.25 -2.82 6.09
C GLN A 156 5.36 -1.87 5.63
N VAL A 157 5.11 -1.09 4.58
CA VAL A 157 6.08 -0.15 3.99
C VAL A 157 5.55 1.29 3.90
N ALA A 158 4.26 1.51 4.18
CA ALA A 158 3.66 2.84 4.21
C ALA A 158 2.44 2.89 5.14
N GLY A 159 2.03 4.09 5.50
CA GLY A 159 0.87 4.40 6.34
C GLY A 159 1.14 4.26 7.83
N SER A 160 0.11 4.50 8.65
CA SER A 160 0.21 4.37 10.10
C SER A 160 0.47 2.91 10.51
N PRO A 161 1.34 2.63 11.50
CA PRO A 161 1.71 1.28 11.89
C PRO A 161 0.48 0.44 12.27
N ILE A 162 0.33 -0.75 11.68
CA ILE A 162 -0.79 -1.65 11.96
C ILE A 162 -0.86 -2.06 13.44
N THR A 163 0.28 -2.08 14.12
CA THR A 163 0.39 -2.40 15.56
C THR A 163 -0.51 -1.51 16.41
N GLY A 164 -0.67 -0.23 16.07
CA GLY A 164 -1.57 0.69 16.78
C GLY A 164 -3.04 0.23 16.78
N PHE A 165 -3.48 -0.45 15.71
CA PHE A 165 -4.85 -0.93 15.55
C PHE A 165 -5.09 -2.28 16.24
N VAL A 166 -4.07 -3.14 16.28
CA VAL A 166 -4.16 -4.47 16.93
C VAL A 166 -4.44 -4.30 18.43
N PHE A 167 -3.75 -3.38 19.11
CA PHE A 167 -3.96 -3.15 20.54
C PHE A 167 -5.32 -2.51 20.88
N GLN A 168 -5.87 -1.67 19.99
CA GLN A 168 -7.21 -1.08 20.20
C GLN A 168 -8.33 -2.11 20.05
N SER A 169 -8.19 -3.04 19.11
CA SER A 169 -9.17 -4.13 18.90
C SER A 169 -9.24 -5.11 20.08
N SER A 170 -8.14 -5.28 20.82
CA SER A 170 -8.08 -6.08 22.04
C SER A 170 -8.78 -5.40 23.23
N ARG A 171 -8.71 -4.07 23.35
CA ARG A 171 -9.38 -3.32 24.43
C ARG A 171 -10.90 -3.32 24.32
N ARG A 172 -11.45 -3.40 23.10
CA ARG A 172 -12.91 -3.45 22.89
C ARG A 172 -13.56 -4.79 23.26
N LYS A 173 -12.78 -5.83 23.59
CA LYS A 173 -13.31 -7.11 24.11
C LYS A 173 -13.47 -7.15 25.64
N GLY A 174 -13.14 -6.07 26.35
CA GLY A 174 -13.12 -6.04 27.82
C GLY A 174 -14.19 -5.17 28.50
N HIS A 175 -15.17 -4.62 27.77
CA HIS A 175 -16.25 -3.82 28.37
C HIS A 175 -17.60 -4.21 27.78
N SER A 176 -18.19 -5.25 28.35
CA SER A 176 -19.65 -5.43 28.36
C SER A 176 -20.15 -4.68 29.61
N PRO A 177 -20.94 -3.60 29.49
CA PRO A 177 -21.63 -3.06 30.65
C PRO A 177 -22.66 -4.11 31.09
N LYS A 178 -22.53 -4.59 32.34
CA LYS A 178 -23.63 -5.30 32.97
C LYS A 178 -24.75 -4.28 33.15
N LEU A 179 -25.85 -4.48 32.44
CA LEU A 179 -27.12 -3.85 32.76
C LEU A 179 -27.49 -4.32 34.18
N VAL A 180 -27.30 -3.45 35.16
CA VAL A 180 -27.90 -3.59 36.49
C VAL A 180 -29.33 -3.10 36.33
N GLY A 181 -30.27 -4.04 36.32
CA GLY A 181 -31.66 -3.72 36.54
C GLY A 181 -31.86 -3.34 38.00
N ASN A 182 -32.65 -2.29 38.21
CA ASN A 182 -33.56 -2.09 39.33
C ASN A 182 -34.72 -1.23 38.81
#